data_AF-A0A3M2LQV9-F1
#
_entry.id   AF-A0A3M2LQV9-F1
#
_cell.length_a   1.000
_cell.length_b   1.000
_cell.length_c   1.000
_cell.angle_alpha   90.00
_cell.angle_beta   90.00
_cell.angle_gamma   90.00
#
_symmetry.space_group_name_H-M   'P 1'
#
loop_
_entity.id
_entity.type
_entity.pdbx_description
1 polymer ?
#
loop_
_entity_poly.entity_id
_entity_poly.type
_entity_poly.pdbx_seq_one_letter_code
_entity_poly.pdbx_strand_id
1 'polypeptide(L)' 'MTMRELCAYVRSLPQDGALGRAVMGEAAVYSPEVHRLTDIADLLQQHNYIAVRAAGGKARKPKPIRRPRPPVEGDA' A
#
# COMPACT_ATOMS: atom_id res chain seq x y z
N MET A 1 6.58 16.63 19.68
CA MET A 1 6.29 15.86 18.46
C MET A 1 7.09 16.48 17.32
N THR A 2 7.99 15.72 16.72
CA THR A 2 8.82 16.17 15.59
C THR A 2 8.09 15.99 14.26
N MET A 3 8.53 16.68 13.21
CA MET A 3 7.95 16.52 11.86
C MET A 3 8.04 15.06 11.38
N ARG A 4 9.12 14.36 11.74
CA ARG A 4 9.30 12.94 11.41
C ARG A 4 8.28 12.04 12.11
N GLU A 5 7.98 12.32 13.38
CA GLU A 5 6.95 11.62 14.15
C GLU A 5 5.55 11.92 13.62
N LEU A 6 5.27 13.17 13.23
CA LEU A 6 4.01 13.55 12.59
C LEU A 6 3.80 12.80 11.27
N CYS A 7 4.80 12.78 10.39
CA CYS A 7 4.72 12.03 9.13
C CYS A 7 4.56 10.53 9.35
N ALA A 8 5.25 9.97 10.35
CA ALA A 8 5.10 8.55 10.71
C ALA A 8 3.69 8.25 11.24
N TYR A 9 3.15 9.13 12.09
CA TYR A 9 1.80 9.02 12.63
C TYR A 9 0.76 9.09 11.50
N VAL A 10 0.85 10.09 10.61
CA VAL A 10 -0.04 10.22 9.45
C VAL A 10 0.00 8.98 8.56
N ARG A 11 1.20 8.44 8.28
CA ARG A 11 1.34 7.18 7.51
C ARG A 11 0.79 5.94 8.21
N SER A 12 0.73 5.97 9.54
CA SER A 12 0.19 4.85 10.33
C SER A 12 -1.34 4.82 10.33
N LEU A 13 -1.99 5.97 10.13
CA LEU A 13 -3.44 6.09 10.15
C LEU A 13 -4.12 5.18 9.11
N PRO A 14 -5.35 4.73 9.38
CA PRO A 14 -6.19 4.08 8.37
C PRO A 14 -6.45 5.07 7.24
N GLN A 15 -5.97 4.73 6.04
CA GLN A 15 -6.11 5.56 4.84
C GLN A 15 -7.60 5.76 4.47
N ASP A 16 -8.45 4.80 4.84
CA ASP A 16 -9.90 4.77 4.72
C ASP A 16 -10.65 5.58 5.79
N GLY A 17 -9.99 5.99 6.87
CA GLY A 17 -10.61 6.80 7.93
C GLY A 17 -10.81 8.26 7.50
N ALA A 18 -11.68 8.99 8.20
CA ALA A 18 -12.02 10.39 7.86
C ALA A 18 -10.78 11.30 7.73
N LEU A 19 -9.81 11.17 8.64
CA LEU A 19 -8.55 11.92 8.59
C LEU A 19 -7.63 11.44 7.44
N GLY A 20 -7.62 10.13 7.15
CA GLY A 20 -6.90 9.57 6.02
C GLY A 20 -7.42 10.10 4.69
N ARG A 21 -8.75 10.15 4.52
CA ARG A 21 -9.41 10.76 3.36
C ARG A 21 -9.15 12.26 3.25
N ALA A 22 -9.20 13.00 4.36
CA ALA A 22 -8.93 14.43 4.36
C ALA A 22 -7.48 14.77 3.96
N VAL A 23 -6.51 13.94 4.37
CA VAL A 23 -5.08 14.17 4.08
C VAL A 23 -4.67 13.65 2.70
N MET A 24 -5.18 12.47 2.30
CA MET A 24 -4.78 11.81 1.05
C MET A 24 -5.71 12.11 -0.13
N GLY A 25 -6.87 12.74 0.11
CA GLY A 25 -7.85 13.09 -0.92
C GLY A 25 -8.35 11.87 -1.69
N GLU A 26 -8.42 11.98 -3.02
CA GLU A 26 -8.81 10.87 -3.91
C GLU A 26 -7.87 9.66 -3.80
N ALA A 27 -6.60 9.86 -3.43
CA ALA A 27 -5.66 8.76 -3.22
C ALA A 27 -5.99 7.90 -1.98
N ALA A 28 -6.92 8.35 -1.12
CA ALA A 28 -7.47 7.53 -0.05
C ALA A 28 -8.42 6.43 -0.58
N VAL A 29 -9.01 6.64 -1.75
CA VAL A 29 -9.97 5.74 -2.38
C VAL A 29 -9.21 4.95 -3.45
N TYR A 30 -8.86 3.69 -3.16
CA TYR A 30 -8.36 2.82 -4.21
C TYR A 30 -9.52 2.51 -5.16
N SER A 31 -9.48 3.09 -6.37
CA SER A 31 -10.37 2.65 -7.43
C SER A 31 -10.09 1.17 -7.76
N PRO A 32 -11.05 0.45 -8.36
CA PRO A 32 -10.82 -0.93 -8.81
C PRO A 32 -9.60 -1.07 -9.72
N GLU A 33 -9.27 -0.03 -10.51
CA GLU A 33 -8.10 0.03 -11.37
C GLU A 33 -6.80 0.11 -10.55
N VAL A 34 -6.76 0.97 -9.53
CA VAL A 34 -5.61 1.07 -8.62
C VAL A 34 -5.40 -0.26 -7.89
N HIS A 35 -6.48 -0.93 -7.45
CA HIS A 35 -6.41 -2.28 -6.87
C HIS A 35 -5.70 -3.26 -7.81
N ARG A 36 -6.14 -3.35 -9.08
CA ARG A 36 -5.53 -4.22 -10.09
C ARG A 36 -4.07 -3.87 -10.36
N LEU A 37 -3.73 -2.58 -10.42
CA LEU A 37 -2.34 -2.15 -10.61
C LEU A 37 -1.45 -2.54 -9.43
N THR A 38 -1.95 -2.44 -8.19
CA THR A 38 -1.22 -2.97 -7.01
C THR A 38 -1.06 -4.48 -7.07
N ASP A 39 -2.06 -5.24 -7.53
CA ASP A 39 -1.94 -6.69 -7.73
C ASP A 39 -0.83 -7.04 -8.72
N ILE A 40 -0.79 -6.34 -9.86
CA ILE A 40 0.24 -6.53 -10.88
C ILE A 40 1.62 -6.18 -10.32
N ALA A 41 1.74 -5.08 -9.58
CA ALA A 41 2.99 -4.68 -8.96
C ALA A 41 3.49 -5.71 -7.92
N ASP A 42 2.59 -6.25 -7.08
CA ASP A 42 2.91 -7.30 -6.12
C ASP A 42 3.42 -8.57 -6.84
N LEU A 43 2.77 -8.97 -7.95
CA LEU A 43 3.18 -10.11 -8.76
C LEU A 43 4.56 -9.92 -9.38
N LEU A 44 4.84 -8.73 -9.94
CA LEU A 44 6.14 -8.42 -10.53
C LEU A 44 7.26 -8.43 -9.48
N GLN A 45 7.01 -7.87 -8.28
CA GLN A 45 7.99 -7.91 -7.20
C GLN A 45 8.30 -9.34 -6.75
N GLN A 46 7.28 -10.20 -6.66
CA GLN A 46 7.48 -11.61 -6.33
C GLN A 46 8.28 -12.36 -7.40
N HIS A 47 7.98 -12.15 -8.68
CA HIS A 47 8.73 -12.76 -9.77
C HIS A 47 10.20 -12.32 -9.78
N ASN A 48 10.45 -11.02 -9.60
CA ASN A 48 11.82 -10.50 -9.51
C ASN A 48 12.57 -11.10 -8.31
N TYR A 49 11.91 -11.26 -7.16
CA TYR A 49 12.49 -11.93 -6.01
C TYR A 49 12.89 -13.39 -6.33
N ILE A 50 12.01 -14.15 -6.99
CA ILE A 50 12.28 -15.54 -7.39
C ILE A 50 13.46 -15.58 -8.38
N ALA A 51 13.46 -14.73 -9.40
CA ALA A 51 14.52 -14.66 -10.39
C ALA A 51 15.89 -14.36 -9.77
N VAL A 52 15.96 -13.37 -8.87
CA VAL A 52 17.21 -13.03 -8.17
C VAL A 52 17.68 -14.18 -7.28
N ARG A 53 16.77 -14.88 -6.59
CA ARG A 53 17.13 -16.05 -5.77
C ARG A 53 17.62 -17.23 -6.61
N ALA A 54 17.01 -17.47 -7.77
CA ALA A 54 17.44 -18.50 -8.71
C ALA A 54 18.84 -18.21 -9.29
N ALA A 55 19.18 -16.93 -9.49
CA ALA A 55 20.51 -16.49 -9.89
C ALA A 55 21.55 -16.49 -8.75
N GLY A 56 21.22 -17.01 -7.57
CA GLY A 56 22.13 -17.04 -6.40
C GLY A 56 22.24 -15.72 -5.64
N GLY A 57 21.40 -14.72 -5.97
CA GLY A 57 21.38 -13.41 -5.34
C GLY A 57 20.72 -13.41 -3.96
N LYS A 58 21.15 -12.48 -3.10
CA LYS A 58 20.58 -12.24 -1.78
C LYS A 58 19.46 -11.19 -1.85
N ALA A 59 18.29 -11.58 -2.40
CA ALA A 59 17.09 -10.72 -2.35
C ALA A 59 16.31 -10.93 -1.05
N ARG A 60 15.70 -9.86 -0.53
CA ARG A 60 14.72 -9.94 0.57
C ARG A 60 13.33 -10.18 -0.02
N LYS A 61 12.54 -11.07 0.60
CA LYS A 61 11.15 -11.29 0.18
C LYS A 61 10.37 -9.96 0.26
N PRO A 62 9.78 -9.48 -0.84
CA PRO A 62 9.04 -8.23 -0.83
C PRO A 62 7.81 -8.35 0.05
N LYS A 63 7.44 -7.25 0.71
CA LYS A 63 6.18 -7.13 1.44
C LYS A 63 5.12 -6.65 0.46
N PRO A 64 3.88 -7.17 0.51
CA PRO A 64 2.79 -6.66 -0.32
C PRO A 64 2.60 -5.16 -0.10
N ILE A 65 2.24 -4.45 -1.16
CA ILE A 65 1.88 -3.03 -1.06
C ILE A 65 0.64 -2.91 -0.16
N ARG A 66 0.67 -1.97 0.80
CA ARG A 66 -0.46 -1.73 1.70
C ARG A 66 -1.67 -1.28 0.88
N ARG A 67 -2.80 -1.97 1.04
CA ARG A 67 -4.07 -1.65 0.37
C ARG A 67 -4.98 -0.95 1.38
N PRO A 68 -5.74 0.09 0.99
CA PRO A 68 -6.89 0.53 1.78
C PRO A 68 -7.92 -0.60 1.86
N ARG A 69 -8.70 -0.61 2.94
CA ARG A 69 -9.85 -1.52 2.99
C ARG A 69 -10.82 -1.12 1.88
N PRO A 70 -11.44 -2.10 1.18
CA PRO A 70 -12.55 -1.80 0.29
C PRO A 70 -13.60 -1.01 1.08
N PRO A 71 -14.27 -0.03 0.47
CA PRO A 71 -15.41 0.62 1.12
C PRO A 71 -16.41 -0.48 1.51
N VAL A 72 -16.68 -0.59 2.82
CA VAL A 72 -17.71 -1.50 3.34
C VAL A 72 -19.04 -0.83 3.01
N GLU A 73 -19.94 -1.54 2.31
CA GLU A 73 -21.31 -1.05 2.09
C GLU A 73 -21.94 -0.73 3.46
N GLY A 74 -22.14 0.56 3.75
CA GLY A 74 -22.75 1.00 5.01
C GLY A 74 -22.19 2.28 5.62
N ASP A 75 -20.99 2.73 5.24
CA ASP A 75 -20.43 4.01 5.71
C ASP A 75 -20.79 5.15 4.73
N ALA A 76 -22.10 5.45 4.63
CA ALA A 76 -22.63 6.66 4.01
C ALA A 76 -23.11 7.63 5.09
#